data_AF-A0A401FXU6-F1
#
_entry.id   AF-A0A401FXU6-F1
#
_cell.length_a   1.000
_cell.length_b   1.000
_cell.length_c   1.000
_cell.angle_alpha   90.00
_cell.angle_beta   90.00
_cell.angle_gamma   90.00
#
_symmetry.space_group_name_H-M   'P 1'
#
loop_
_entity.id
_entity.type
_entity.pdbx_description
1 polymer ?
#
loop_
_entity_poly.entity_id
_entity_poly.type
_entity_poly.pdbx_seq_one_letter_code
_entity_poly.pdbx_strand_id
1 'polypeptide(L)'
;MMQKLFWGILLSLLAFAGGAFADQAALIEKGKAYQAAALVSPGMELRRFCAPCGDAAWTSLTVRGVEVRPASGSYYELAVNGKGVDLAYVYIRTDGRWRNLAMTVGVPVSDIPEFLDDDRGAAGEENSHPITVRLNRCMDRDTSTAGMVNCLGVAYDSWDRELNRVYGELMARLNPKEKKALKTAQLAWLRYRDREFESIGSIYAGFDGTMYRPMHIDSRVAIVRQRVLILLSYLSLFESP
;
A
#
# COMPACT_ATOMS: atom_id res chain seq x y z
N MET A 1 71.80 -10.84 11.22
CA MET A 1 70.79 -10.46 12.24
C MET A 1 70.02 -9.27 11.67
N MET A 2 68.71 -9.45 11.38
CA MET A 2 67.64 -8.43 11.22
C MET A 2 67.89 -7.32 10.16
N GLN A 3 67.33 -7.38 8.94
CA GLN A 3 65.95 -7.09 8.49
C GLN A 3 65.44 -5.66 8.82
N LYS A 4 64.74 -5.06 7.82
CA LYS A 4 63.69 -3.99 7.83
C LYS A 4 64.04 -2.79 6.94
N LEU A 5 63.15 -2.21 6.12
CA LEU A 5 61.80 -2.52 5.65
C LEU A 5 61.57 -1.57 4.45
N PHE A 6 61.11 -2.06 3.30
CA PHE A 6 60.73 -1.21 2.16
C PHE A 6 59.33 -0.61 2.40
N TRP A 7 59.22 0.67 2.08
CA TRP A 7 58.00 1.46 2.08
C TRP A 7 57.25 1.20 0.76
N GLY A 8 56.03 0.67 0.84
CA GLY A 8 55.15 0.46 -0.30
C GLY A 8 53.74 0.86 0.07
N ILE A 9 53.32 2.04 -0.38
CA ILE A 9 51.94 2.53 -0.27
C ILE A 9 51.10 1.75 -1.29
N LEU A 10 50.23 0.86 -0.80
CA LEU A 10 49.18 0.26 -1.61
C LEU A 10 47.92 1.10 -1.43
N LEU A 11 47.60 1.91 -2.44
CA LEU A 11 46.33 2.62 -2.54
C LEU A 11 45.26 1.62 -3.00
N SER A 12 44.65 0.92 -2.05
CA SER A 12 43.55 0.00 -2.32
C SER A 12 42.29 0.83 -2.62
N LEU A 13 42.01 1.05 -3.90
CA LEU A 13 40.68 1.37 -4.40
C LEU A 13 39.78 0.16 -4.12
N LEU A 14 39.21 0.11 -2.91
CA LEU A 14 38.04 -0.71 -2.63
C LEU A 14 36.89 -0.09 -3.41
N ALA A 15 36.64 -0.65 -4.60
CA ALA A 15 35.37 -0.49 -5.29
C ALA A 15 34.27 -0.87 -4.30
N PHE A 16 33.47 0.12 -3.89
CA PHE A 16 32.17 -0.09 -3.26
C PHE A 16 31.30 -0.86 -4.27
N ALA A 17 31.39 -2.18 -4.24
CA ALA A 17 30.32 -3.02 -4.75
C ALA A 17 29.12 -2.74 -3.85
N GLY A 18 28.11 -2.04 -4.40
CA GLY A 18 26.89 -1.73 -3.70
C GLY A 18 26.29 -3.00 -3.12
N GLY A 19 26.33 -3.11 -1.79
CA GLY A 19 25.49 -4.03 -1.06
C GLY A 19 24.05 -3.60 -1.23
N ALA A 20 23.40 -4.11 -2.26
CA ALA A 20 21.95 -4.22 -2.26
C ALA A 20 21.61 -5.29 -1.21
N PHE A 21 21.52 -4.85 0.04
CA PHE A 21 20.59 -5.33 1.05
C PHE A 21 19.90 -6.67 0.73
N ALA A 22 20.59 -7.78 1.01
CA ALA A 22 19.92 -9.03 1.36
C ALA A 22 19.33 -8.80 2.76
N ASP A 23 18.19 -8.11 2.79
CA ASP A 23 17.62 -7.51 3.98
C ASP A 23 17.22 -8.56 5.03
N GLN A 24 17.11 -8.09 6.27
CA GLN A 24 17.22 -8.76 7.58
C GLN A 24 16.91 -10.26 7.74
N ALA A 25 15.99 -10.87 6.99
CA ALA A 25 15.62 -12.27 7.13
C ALA A 25 15.34 -12.98 5.78
N ALA A 26 16.05 -12.61 4.71
CA ALA A 26 15.99 -13.30 3.41
C ALA A 26 16.61 -14.72 3.43
N LEU A 27 17.70 -14.90 4.18
CA LEU A 27 18.39 -16.19 4.34
C LEU A 27 18.33 -16.61 5.81
N ILE A 28 17.70 -17.74 6.09
CA ILE A 28 17.40 -18.20 7.45
C ILE A 28 17.81 -19.65 7.67
N GLU A 29 17.92 -20.07 8.93
CA GLU A 29 18.20 -21.46 9.27
C GLU A 29 17.12 -22.39 8.72
N LYS A 30 17.52 -23.62 8.31
CA LYS A 30 16.62 -24.63 7.77
C LYS A 30 15.34 -24.80 8.62
N GLY A 31 15.50 -24.98 9.93
CA GLY A 31 14.36 -25.17 10.83
C GLY A 31 13.36 -24.00 10.80
N LYS A 32 13.88 -22.76 10.75
CA LYS A 32 13.07 -21.55 10.65
C LYS A 32 12.35 -21.43 9.31
N ALA A 33 13.01 -21.81 8.21
CA ALA A 33 12.39 -21.84 6.89
C ALA A 33 11.20 -22.81 6.83
N TYR A 34 11.34 -24.02 7.39
CA TYR A 34 10.23 -24.98 7.46
C TYR A 34 9.13 -24.54 8.42
N GLN A 35 9.46 -23.92 9.55
CA GLN A 35 8.47 -23.32 10.45
C GLN A 35 7.66 -22.22 9.75
N ALA A 36 8.33 -21.35 8.98
CA ALA A 36 7.66 -20.28 8.25
C ALA A 36 6.79 -20.84 7.11
N ALA A 37 7.29 -21.82 6.37
CA ALA A 37 6.51 -22.49 5.32
C ALA A 37 5.24 -23.16 5.86
N ALA A 38 5.28 -23.74 7.08
CA ALA A 38 4.13 -24.36 7.71
C ALA A 38 2.99 -23.37 8.06
N LEU A 39 3.30 -22.07 8.15
CA LEU A 39 2.34 -21.01 8.46
C LEU A 39 1.73 -20.37 7.20
N VAL A 40 2.19 -20.75 6.00
CA VAL A 40 1.80 -20.14 4.73
C VAL A 40 1.28 -21.22 3.79
N SER A 41 0.01 -21.12 3.41
CA SER A 41 -0.67 -22.09 2.53
C SER A 41 -1.21 -21.44 1.25
N PRO A 42 -1.30 -22.17 0.13
CA PRO A 42 -2.00 -21.69 -1.06
C PRO A 42 -3.41 -21.19 -0.73
N GLY A 43 -3.80 -20.06 -1.33
CA GLY A 43 -5.06 -19.36 -1.07
C GLY A 43 -4.98 -18.30 0.04
N MET A 44 -3.93 -18.30 0.87
CA MET A 44 -3.74 -17.24 1.87
C MET A 44 -3.35 -15.90 1.22
N GLU A 45 -3.76 -14.81 1.86
CA GLU A 45 -3.21 -13.49 1.58
C GLU A 45 -2.09 -13.17 2.59
N LEU A 46 -0.96 -12.72 2.08
CA LEU A 46 0.15 -12.15 2.83
C LEU A 46 0.17 -10.64 2.64
N ARG A 47 0.61 -9.89 3.64
CA ARG A 47 0.97 -8.47 3.48
C ARG A 47 2.48 -8.31 3.39
N ARG A 48 2.94 -7.40 2.54
CA ARG A 48 4.34 -7.01 2.39
C ARG A 48 4.56 -5.57 2.79
N PHE A 49 5.52 -5.31 3.68
CA PHE A 49 5.81 -3.98 4.20
C PHE A 49 7.24 -3.86 4.75
N CYS A 50 8.01 -2.90 4.23
CA CYS A 50 9.34 -2.54 4.70
C CYS A 50 9.38 -1.08 5.21
N ALA A 51 9.15 -0.90 6.52
CA ALA A 51 9.30 0.42 7.16
C ALA A 51 10.72 1.01 7.01
N PRO A 52 11.83 0.27 7.22
CA PRO A 52 13.18 0.80 7.04
C PRO A 52 13.51 1.24 5.60
N CYS A 53 12.84 0.65 4.61
CA CYS A 53 12.99 1.00 3.20
C CYS A 53 12.21 2.28 2.83
N GLY A 54 11.40 2.81 3.75
CA GLY A 54 10.52 3.95 3.50
C GLY A 54 9.20 3.59 2.83
N ASP A 55 8.73 2.33 2.93
CA ASP A 55 7.39 1.99 2.46
C ASP A 55 6.35 2.84 3.19
N ALA A 56 5.55 3.57 2.43
CA ALA A 56 4.45 4.34 2.98
C ALA A 56 3.28 3.44 3.41
N ALA A 57 3.14 2.26 2.80
CA ALA A 57 2.01 1.37 3.01
C ALA A 57 2.31 -0.09 2.63
N TRP A 58 1.55 -1.03 3.19
CA TRP A 58 1.68 -2.44 2.84
C TRP A 58 0.99 -2.80 1.51
N THR A 59 1.47 -3.86 0.86
CA THR A 59 0.86 -4.47 -0.34
C THR A 59 0.41 -5.90 -0.09
N SER A 60 -0.59 -6.39 -0.82
CA SER A 60 -1.08 -7.77 -0.69
C SER A 60 -0.40 -8.73 -1.66
N LEU A 61 -0.26 -9.98 -1.24
CA LEU A 61 0.26 -11.09 -2.05
C LEU A 61 -0.59 -12.33 -1.80
N THR A 62 -1.34 -12.78 -2.81
CA THR A 62 -2.04 -14.07 -2.77
C THR A 62 -1.05 -15.21 -2.99
N VAL A 63 -1.04 -16.17 -2.08
CA VAL A 63 -0.18 -17.36 -2.14
C VAL A 63 -0.77 -18.36 -3.13
N ARG A 64 0.02 -18.75 -4.12
CA ARG A 64 -0.27 -19.82 -5.09
C ARG A 64 0.62 -21.04 -4.87
N GLY A 65 1.84 -20.83 -4.38
CA GLY A 65 2.77 -21.89 -4.02
C GLY A 65 3.79 -21.41 -3.00
N VAL A 66 4.27 -22.34 -2.17
CA VAL A 66 5.26 -22.11 -1.12
C VAL A 66 6.30 -23.21 -1.19
N GLU A 67 7.57 -22.83 -1.22
CA GLU A 67 8.70 -23.75 -1.30
C GLU A 67 9.81 -23.30 -0.37
N VAL A 68 10.48 -24.24 0.29
CA VAL A 68 11.73 -23.98 1.01
C VAL A 68 12.87 -24.40 0.12
N ARG A 69 13.77 -23.47 -0.20
CA ARG A 69 14.88 -23.72 -1.13
C ARG A 69 16.22 -23.62 -0.41
N PRO A 70 17.18 -24.52 -0.69
CA PRO A 70 18.54 -24.36 -0.20
C PRO A 70 19.15 -23.09 -0.82
N ALA A 71 19.89 -22.34 -0.02
CA ALA A 71 20.62 -21.16 -0.44
C ALA A 71 22.12 -21.36 -0.18
N SER A 72 22.88 -20.27 -0.02
CA SER A 72 24.31 -20.34 0.23
C SER A 72 24.62 -20.97 1.59
N GLY A 73 25.52 -21.97 1.60
CA GLY A 73 25.98 -22.63 2.81
C GLY A 73 24.88 -23.46 3.51
N SER A 74 24.68 -23.22 4.81
CA SER A 74 23.66 -23.89 5.62
C SER A 74 22.31 -23.15 5.66
N TYR A 75 22.19 -22.04 4.93
CA TYR A 75 21.00 -21.20 4.91
C TYR A 75 19.99 -21.64 3.86
N TYR A 76 18.74 -21.29 4.12
CA TYR A 76 17.59 -21.58 3.28
C TYR A 76 16.81 -20.28 3.07
N GLU A 77 16.07 -20.22 1.97
CA GLU A 77 15.09 -19.17 1.72
C GLU A 77 13.68 -19.76 1.68
N LEU A 78 12.69 -18.97 2.10
CA LEU A 78 11.29 -19.24 1.79
C LEU A 78 10.98 -18.61 0.44
N ALA A 79 10.48 -19.39 -0.50
CA ALA A 79 9.99 -18.90 -1.78
C ALA A 79 8.46 -18.94 -1.80
N VAL A 80 7.83 -17.80 -2.09
CA VAL A 80 6.39 -17.69 -2.31
C VAL A 80 6.16 -17.34 -3.77
N ASN A 81 5.31 -18.10 -4.44
CA ASN A 81 5.02 -17.96 -5.87
C ASN A 81 6.28 -17.99 -6.75
N GLY A 82 7.24 -18.83 -6.37
CA GLY A 82 8.50 -19.01 -7.09
C GLY A 82 9.58 -17.97 -6.81
N LYS A 83 9.31 -16.95 -5.96
CA LYS A 83 10.26 -15.89 -5.61
C LYS A 83 10.64 -15.98 -4.13
N GLY A 84 11.94 -15.91 -3.83
CA GLY A 84 12.44 -15.76 -2.45
C GLY A 84 11.81 -14.53 -1.78
N VAL A 85 11.43 -14.68 -0.51
CA VAL A 85 10.87 -13.59 0.31
C VAL A 85 11.74 -13.36 1.54
N ASP A 86 11.86 -12.09 1.93
CA ASP A 86 12.42 -11.69 3.21
C ASP A 86 11.33 -11.76 4.28
N LEU A 87 11.50 -12.64 5.28
CA LEU A 87 10.51 -12.82 6.34
C LEU A 87 10.31 -11.54 7.17
N ALA A 88 11.30 -10.64 7.23
CA ALA A 88 11.20 -9.37 7.95
C ALA A 88 10.12 -8.46 7.34
N TYR A 89 9.78 -8.65 6.07
CA TYR A 89 8.82 -7.81 5.36
C TYR A 89 7.55 -8.57 4.98
N VAL A 90 7.32 -9.75 5.53
CA VAL A 90 6.11 -10.55 5.28
C VAL A 90 5.28 -10.64 6.55
N TYR A 91 3.97 -10.43 6.41
CA TYR A 91 3.00 -10.49 7.50
C TYR A 91 1.88 -11.48 7.17
N ILE A 92 1.52 -12.30 8.15
CA ILE A 92 0.43 -13.28 8.09
C ILE A 92 -0.73 -12.85 8.99
N ARG A 93 -1.96 -13.25 8.67
CA ARG A 93 -3.12 -13.02 9.55
C ARG A 93 -3.12 -14.09 10.64
N THR A 94 -2.97 -13.68 11.89
CA THR A 94 -3.03 -14.54 13.09
C THR A 94 -3.92 -13.87 14.11
N ASP A 95 -4.93 -14.59 14.63
CA ASP A 95 -5.89 -14.09 15.63
C ASP A 95 -6.51 -12.73 15.27
N GLY A 96 -6.86 -12.56 13.98
CA GLY A 96 -7.46 -11.33 13.49
C GLY A 96 -6.50 -10.13 13.43
N ARG A 97 -5.18 -10.33 13.51
CA ARG A 97 -4.16 -9.27 13.34
C ARG A 97 -3.12 -9.69 12.32
N TRP A 98 -2.49 -8.72 11.65
CA TRP A 98 -1.37 -8.98 10.75
C TRP A 98 -0.07 -8.99 11.53
N ARG A 99 0.53 -10.16 11.73
CA ARG A 99 1.76 -10.34 12.50
C ARG A 99 2.94 -10.64 11.60
N ASN A 100 4.10 -10.09 11.92
CA ASN A 100 5.35 -10.30 11.20
C ASN A 100 5.78 -11.78 11.22
N LEU A 101 6.09 -12.33 10.04
CA LEU A 101 6.40 -13.75 9.87
C LEU A 101 7.74 -14.12 10.52
N ALA A 102 8.78 -13.29 10.39
CA ALA A 102 10.08 -13.52 11.05
C ALA A 102 9.92 -13.62 12.57
N MET A 103 9.22 -12.66 13.18
CA MET A 103 8.95 -12.67 14.62
C MET A 103 8.09 -13.86 15.05
N THR A 104 7.12 -14.27 14.22
CA THR A 104 6.27 -15.44 14.51
C THR A 104 7.07 -16.73 14.62
N VAL A 105 8.12 -16.89 13.81
CA VAL A 105 9.01 -18.06 13.87
C VAL A 105 10.24 -17.83 14.73
N GLY A 106 10.35 -16.69 15.41
CA GLY A 106 11.47 -16.35 16.29
C GLY A 106 12.80 -16.12 15.55
N VAL A 107 12.75 -15.54 14.36
CA VAL A 107 13.92 -14.99 13.66
C VAL A 107 14.11 -13.54 14.13
N PRO A 108 15.31 -13.16 14.62
CA PRO A 108 15.56 -11.81 15.11
C PRO A 108 15.60 -10.79 13.97
N VAL A 109 14.93 -9.66 14.15
CA VAL A 109 14.75 -8.56 13.19
C VAL A 109 14.66 -7.24 13.96
N SER A 110 15.00 -6.12 13.32
CA SER A 110 15.00 -4.78 13.93
C SER A 110 14.26 -3.76 13.06
N ASP A 111 13.82 -2.66 13.68
CA ASP A 111 13.26 -1.49 12.97
C ASP A 111 12.01 -1.79 12.13
N ILE A 112 11.33 -2.89 12.43
CA ILE A 112 10.07 -3.30 11.81
C ILE A 112 8.98 -3.53 12.88
N PRO A 113 7.72 -3.19 12.60
CA PRO A 113 6.65 -3.41 13.55
C PRO A 113 6.30 -4.91 13.66
N GLU A 114 5.98 -5.37 14.86
CA GLU A 114 5.48 -6.74 15.06
C GLU A 114 4.11 -6.94 14.40
N PHE A 115 3.26 -5.91 14.44
CA PHE A 115 1.91 -5.94 13.89
C PHE A 115 1.67 -4.79 12.93
N LEU A 116 0.95 -5.05 11.83
CA LEU A 116 0.41 -3.98 10.99
C LEU A 116 -0.95 -3.55 11.51
N ASP A 117 -1.16 -2.23 11.53
CA ASP A 117 -2.50 -1.66 11.64
C ASP A 117 -3.31 -2.04 10.39
N ASP A 118 -4.60 -2.33 10.56
CA ASP A 118 -5.48 -2.70 9.44
C ASP A 118 -5.60 -1.56 8.41
N ASP A 119 -5.34 -0.33 8.84
CA ASP A 119 -5.59 0.93 8.12
C ASP A 119 -4.38 1.46 7.30
N ARG A 120 -3.23 0.78 7.27
CA ARG A 120 -2.02 1.25 6.54
C ARG A 120 -1.70 0.51 5.23
N GLY A 121 -2.72 0.11 4.49
CA GLY A 121 -2.53 -0.46 3.14
C GLY A 121 -2.34 0.62 2.09
N ALA A 122 -1.91 0.25 0.88
CA ALA A 122 -1.98 1.18 -0.26
C ALA A 122 -3.42 1.69 -0.51
N ALA A 123 -4.43 1.00 0.05
CA ALA A 123 -5.84 1.37 0.15
C ALA A 123 -6.27 1.86 1.56
N GLY A 124 -5.33 2.10 2.47
CA GLY A 124 -5.55 2.31 3.90
C GLY A 124 -6.04 3.71 4.28
N GLU A 125 -5.48 4.74 3.65
CA GLU A 125 -5.99 6.12 3.77
C GLU A 125 -7.41 6.23 3.15
N GLU A 126 -7.64 5.48 2.08
CA GLU A 126 -8.92 5.39 1.38
C GLU A 126 -10.00 4.67 2.19
N ASN A 127 -9.64 3.56 2.86
CA ASN A 127 -10.57 2.73 3.63
C ASN A 127 -10.85 3.25 5.05
N SER A 128 -9.94 4.03 5.63
CA SER A 128 -10.11 4.64 6.96
C SER A 128 -10.90 5.95 6.92
N HIS A 129 -11.02 6.59 5.75
CA HIS A 129 -11.74 7.85 5.63
C HIS A 129 -13.20 7.70 6.12
N PRO A 130 -13.72 8.60 6.97
CA PRO A 130 -15.06 8.45 7.56
C PRO A 130 -16.19 8.26 6.54
N ILE A 131 -16.05 8.82 5.33
CA ILE A 131 -17.01 8.62 4.23
C ILE A 131 -16.99 7.18 3.72
N THR A 132 -15.81 6.56 3.55
CA THR A 132 -15.69 5.16 3.13
C THR A 132 -16.25 4.23 4.20
N VAL A 133 -15.94 4.48 5.48
CA VAL A 133 -16.50 3.69 6.60
C VAL A 133 -18.03 3.75 6.63
N ARG A 134 -18.61 4.94 6.39
CA ARG A 134 -20.07 5.11 6.30
C ARG A 134 -20.67 4.41 5.08
N LEU A 135 -20.00 4.48 3.93
CA LEU A 135 -20.41 3.76 2.72
C LEU A 135 -20.44 2.26 2.99
N ASN A 136 -19.36 1.67 3.50
CA ASN A 136 -19.29 0.23 3.78
C ASN A 136 -20.41 -0.22 4.72
N ARG A 137 -20.62 0.51 5.82
CA ARG A 137 -21.74 0.24 6.75
C ARG A 137 -23.11 0.35 6.09
N CYS A 138 -23.28 1.25 5.11
CA CYS A 138 -24.51 1.37 4.35
C CYS A 138 -24.72 0.14 3.46
N MET A 139 -23.68 -0.29 2.73
CA MET A 139 -23.69 -1.45 1.85
C MET A 139 -23.96 -2.76 2.61
N ASP A 140 -23.45 -2.90 3.85
CA ASP A 140 -23.68 -4.06 4.71
C ASP A 140 -25.15 -4.18 5.17
N ARG A 141 -25.85 -3.05 5.29
CA ARG A 141 -27.25 -3.01 5.77
C ARG A 141 -28.26 -3.33 4.69
N ASP A 142 -27.94 -3.00 3.44
CA ASP A 142 -28.81 -3.25 2.30
C ASP A 142 -27.98 -3.68 1.09
N THR A 143 -27.89 -5.00 0.90
CA THR A 143 -27.16 -5.63 -0.20
C THR A 143 -27.97 -5.73 -1.49
N SER A 144 -29.18 -5.15 -1.53
CA SER A 144 -29.95 -5.07 -2.77
C SER A 144 -29.30 -4.06 -3.73
N THR A 145 -29.52 -4.23 -5.02
CA THR A 145 -29.00 -3.27 -6.02
C THR A 145 -29.53 -1.85 -5.79
N ALA A 146 -30.77 -1.71 -5.31
CA ALA A 146 -31.36 -0.41 -5.00
C ALA A 146 -30.68 0.22 -3.77
N GLY A 147 -30.42 -0.57 -2.73
CA GLY A 147 -29.65 -0.16 -1.55
C GLY A 147 -28.25 0.30 -1.93
N MET A 148 -27.53 -0.47 -2.73
CA MET A 148 -26.19 -0.12 -3.21
C MET A 148 -26.16 1.20 -3.97
N VAL A 149 -27.10 1.39 -4.91
CA VAL A 149 -27.24 2.65 -5.67
C VAL A 149 -27.46 3.85 -4.75
N ASN A 150 -28.33 3.70 -3.75
CA ASN A 150 -28.60 4.75 -2.77
C ASN A 150 -27.36 5.05 -1.90
N CYS A 151 -26.71 4.02 -1.36
CA CYS A 151 -25.49 4.17 -0.56
C CYS A 151 -24.37 4.87 -1.32
N LEU A 152 -24.13 4.48 -2.57
CA LEU A 152 -23.12 5.08 -3.43
C LEU A 152 -23.47 6.53 -3.82
N GLY A 153 -24.75 6.85 -4.04
CA GLY A 153 -25.19 8.22 -4.27
C GLY A 153 -24.89 9.13 -3.06
N VAL A 154 -25.21 8.68 -1.85
CA VAL A 154 -24.89 9.41 -0.62
C VAL A 154 -23.38 9.59 -0.43
N ALA A 155 -22.60 8.56 -0.77
CA ALA A 155 -21.14 8.62 -0.70
C ALA A 155 -20.58 9.63 -1.71
N TYR A 156 -21.07 9.63 -2.95
CA TYR A 156 -20.70 10.60 -3.99
C TYR A 156 -20.89 12.03 -3.51
N ASP A 157 -22.09 12.36 -3.00
CA ASP A 157 -22.40 13.70 -2.50
C ASP A 157 -21.51 14.10 -1.32
N SER A 158 -21.16 13.14 -0.47
CA SER A 158 -20.28 13.37 0.66
C SER A 158 -18.85 13.65 0.20
N TRP A 159 -18.34 12.89 -0.78
CA TRP A 159 -17.01 13.12 -1.35
C TRP A 159 -16.92 14.43 -2.13
N ASP A 160 -17.96 14.85 -2.84
CA ASP A 160 -17.97 16.14 -3.55
C ASP A 160 -17.96 17.33 -2.56
N ARG A 161 -18.72 17.24 -1.46
CA ARG A 161 -18.62 18.23 -0.37
C ARG A 161 -17.23 18.27 0.24
N GLU A 162 -16.66 17.10 0.52
CA GLU A 162 -15.33 16.98 1.11
C GLU A 162 -14.23 17.54 0.19
N LEU A 163 -14.35 17.33 -1.11
CA LEU A 163 -13.47 17.92 -2.11
C LEU A 163 -13.43 19.45 -2.00
N ASN A 164 -14.59 20.09 -1.90
CA ASN A 164 -14.68 21.54 -1.76
C ASN A 164 -14.11 22.03 -0.41
N ARG A 165 -14.36 21.28 0.67
CA ARG A 165 -13.81 21.58 2.02
C ARG A 165 -12.29 21.55 2.01
N VAL A 166 -11.68 20.43 1.60
CA VAL A 166 -10.22 20.25 1.60
C VAL A 166 -9.54 21.21 0.63
N TYR A 167 -10.14 21.46 -0.55
CA TYR A 167 -9.64 22.49 -1.46
C TYR A 167 -9.61 23.87 -0.81
N GLY A 168 -10.66 24.25 -0.08
CA GLY A 168 -10.72 25.52 0.64
C GLY A 168 -9.64 25.64 1.72
N GLU A 169 -9.45 24.60 2.51
CA GLU A 169 -8.42 24.55 3.56
C GLU A 169 -7.01 24.64 2.98
N LEU A 170 -6.71 23.86 1.95
CA LEU A 170 -5.43 23.90 1.26
C LEU A 170 -5.19 25.30 0.66
N MET A 171 -6.19 25.87 -0.01
CA MET A 171 -6.11 27.23 -0.54
C MET A 171 -5.83 28.25 0.57
N ALA A 172 -6.28 28.06 1.81
CA ALA A 172 -5.96 28.98 2.91
C ALA A 172 -4.48 28.94 3.33
N ARG A 173 -3.81 27.79 3.19
CA ARG A 173 -2.39 27.60 3.56
C ARG A 173 -1.40 28.10 2.51
N LEU A 174 -1.79 28.11 1.23
CA LEU A 174 -0.88 28.39 0.12
C LEU A 174 -0.58 29.89 -0.10
N ASN A 175 0.62 30.18 -0.60
CA ASN A 175 0.99 31.53 -1.05
C ASN A 175 0.33 31.89 -2.41
N PRO A 176 0.40 33.15 -2.89
CA PRO A 176 -0.30 33.56 -4.12
C PRO A 176 0.11 32.78 -5.38
N LYS A 177 1.39 32.40 -5.51
CA LYS A 177 1.90 31.64 -6.66
C LYS A 177 1.33 30.21 -6.65
N GLU A 178 1.38 29.56 -5.51
CA GLU A 178 0.85 28.21 -5.29
C GLU A 178 -0.67 28.16 -5.45
N LYS A 179 -1.41 29.14 -4.92
CA LYS A 179 -2.87 29.29 -5.11
C LYS A 179 -3.24 29.30 -6.60
N LYS A 180 -2.51 30.06 -7.41
CA LYS A 180 -2.72 30.13 -8.86
C LYS A 180 -2.47 28.78 -9.53
N ALA A 181 -1.40 28.08 -9.13
CA ALA A 181 -1.08 26.77 -9.66
C ALA A 181 -2.15 25.73 -9.29
N LEU A 182 -2.55 25.66 -8.01
CA LEU A 182 -3.57 24.72 -7.54
C LEU A 182 -4.93 24.97 -8.19
N LYS A 183 -5.37 26.23 -8.29
CA LYS A 183 -6.60 26.59 -9.01
C LYS A 183 -6.59 26.14 -10.47
N THR A 184 -5.45 26.32 -11.15
CA THR A 184 -5.28 25.90 -12.54
C THR A 184 -5.39 24.38 -12.67
N ALA A 185 -4.69 23.63 -11.80
CA ALA A 185 -4.77 22.18 -11.75
C ALA A 185 -6.18 21.68 -11.43
N GLN A 186 -6.89 22.31 -10.48
CA GLN A 186 -8.25 21.94 -10.11
C GLN A 186 -9.26 22.16 -11.25
N LEU A 187 -9.16 23.29 -11.97
CA LEU A 187 -10.02 23.54 -13.14
C LEU A 187 -9.74 22.54 -14.28
N ALA A 188 -8.48 22.15 -14.47
CA ALA A 188 -8.14 21.11 -15.45
C ALA A 188 -8.69 19.74 -15.02
N TRP A 189 -8.59 19.40 -13.74
CA TRP A 189 -9.13 18.16 -13.19
C TRP A 189 -10.66 18.10 -13.33
N LEU A 190 -11.39 19.20 -13.11
CA LEU A 190 -12.85 19.23 -13.32
C LEU A 190 -13.22 18.89 -14.77
N ARG A 191 -12.50 19.45 -15.75
CA ARG A 191 -12.72 19.12 -17.17
C ARG A 191 -12.42 17.66 -17.50
N TYR A 192 -11.41 17.08 -16.85
CA TYR A 192 -11.11 15.65 -16.95
C TYR A 192 -12.26 14.83 -16.35
N ARG A 193 -12.67 15.11 -15.10
CA ARG A 193 -13.75 14.41 -14.40
C ARG A 193 -15.02 14.39 -15.23
N ASP A 194 -15.42 15.53 -15.79
CA ASP A 194 -16.67 15.63 -16.55
C ASP A 194 -16.62 14.77 -17.83
N ARG A 195 -15.49 14.78 -18.54
CA ARG A 195 -15.27 13.89 -19.70
C ARG A 195 -15.19 12.42 -19.32
N GLU A 196 -14.57 12.11 -18.20
CA GLU A 196 -14.48 10.75 -17.70
C GLU A 196 -15.86 10.23 -17.30
N PHE A 197 -16.71 11.06 -16.70
CA PHE A 197 -18.09 10.70 -16.39
C PHE A 197 -18.94 10.44 -17.64
N GLU A 198 -18.76 11.25 -18.69
CA GLU A 198 -19.38 10.99 -20.01
C GLU A 198 -18.93 9.64 -20.59
N SER A 199 -17.62 9.36 -20.53
CA SER A 199 -17.03 8.09 -20.98
C SER A 199 -17.59 6.90 -20.19
N ILE A 200 -17.55 6.97 -18.86
CA ILE A 200 -18.13 5.95 -17.96
C ILE A 200 -19.61 5.73 -18.32
N GLY A 201 -20.40 6.79 -18.43
CA GLY A 201 -21.81 6.68 -18.79
C GLY A 201 -22.02 5.96 -20.13
N SER A 202 -21.20 6.26 -21.13
CA SER A 202 -21.25 5.64 -22.46
C SER A 202 -20.85 4.17 -22.43
N ILE A 203 -19.82 3.81 -21.67
CA ILE A 203 -19.35 2.42 -21.50
C ILE A 203 -20.44 1.59 -20.81
N TYR A 204 -20.96 2.06 -19.69
CA TYR A 204 -21.97 1.33 -18.91
C TYR A 204 -23.33 1.23 -19.62
N ALA A 205 -23.66 2.16 -20.52
CA ALA A 205 -24.89 2.09 -21.34
C ALA A 205 -24.92 0.87 -22.29
N GLY A 206 -23.77 0.28 -22.61
CA GLY A 206 -23.68 -0.92 -23.44
C GLY A 206 -23.93 -2.25 -22.70
N PHE A 207 -24.19 -2.21 -21.39
CA PHE A 207 -24.38 -3.41 -20.57
C PHE A 207 -25.80 -3.51 -20.02
N ASP A 208 -26.40 -4.69 -20.14
CA ASP A 208 -27.71 -5.01 -19.57
C ASP A 208 -27.59 -5.59 -18.14
N GLY A 209 -28.59 -5.31 -17.32
CA GLY A 209 -28.69 -5.85 -15.96
C GLY A 209 -28.49 -4.82 -14.86
N THR A 210 -29.16 -5.03 -13.73
CA THR A 210 -29.22 -4.04 -12.65
C THR A 210 -27.87 -3.86 -11.94
N MET A 211 -26.99 -4.88 -11.96
CA MET A 211 -25.66 -4.85 -11.32
C MET A 211 -24.75 -3.73 -11.85
N TYR A 212 -24.89 -3.36 -13.13
CA TYR A 212 -24.09 -2.30 -13.75
C TYR A 212 -24.44 -0.90 -13.22
N ARG A 213 -25.61 -0.73 -12.60
CA ARG A 213 -26.05 0.56 -12.03
C ARG A 213 -25.17 1.01 -10.84
N PRO A 214 -24.99 0.22 -9.77
CA PRO A 214 -24.08 0.59 -8.70
C PRO A 214 -22.62 0.67 -9.18
N MET A 215 -22.18 -0.20 -10.11
CA MET A 215 -20.81 -0.14 -10.66
C MET A 215 -20.52 1.19 -11.38
N HIS A 216 -21.47 1.69 -12.17
CA HIS A 216 -21.37 3.02 -12.79
C HIS A 216 -21.19 4.12 -11.72
N ILE A 217 -22.02 4.12 -10.68
CA ILE A 217 -21.95 5.16 -9.64
C ILE A 217 -20.64 5.05 -8.86
N ASP A 218 -20.21 3.85 -8.50
CA ASP A 218 -18.95 3.62 -7.78
C ASP A 218 -17.73 4.09 -8.59
N SER A 219 -17.73 3.86 -9.91
CA SER A 219 -16.68 4.37 -10.80
C SER A 219 -16.56 5.91 -10.71
N ARG A 220 -17.69 6.61 -10.59
CA ARG A 220 -17.71 8.07 -10.42
C ARG A 220 -17.27 8.48 -9.01
N VAL A 221 -17.69 7.74 -7.98
CA VAL A 221 -17.25 7.95 -6.59
C VAL A 221 -15.73 7.85 -6.47
N ALA A 222 -15.12 6.83 -7.09
CA ALA A 222 -13.68 6.60 -7.04
C ALA A 222 -12.88 7.81 -7.55
N ILE A 223 -13.30 8.43 -8.66
CA ILE A 223 -12.63 9.61 -9.23
C ILE A 223 -12.66 10.80 -8.27
N VAL A 224 -13.81 11.08 -7.66
CA VAL A 224 -13.95 12.20 -6.72
C VAL A 224 -13.14 11.92 -5.45
N ARG A 225 -13.29 10.71 -4.89
CA ARG A 225 -12.55 10.23 -3.71
C ARG A 225 -11.04 10.37 -3.89
N GLN A 226 -10.51 9.89 -5.01
CA GLN A 226 -9.07 9.96 -5.30
C GLN A 226 -8.56 11.41 -5.28
N ARG A 227 -9.34 12.35 -5.84
CA ARG A 227 -8.94 13.76 -5.83
C ARG A 227 -8.92 14.33 -4.41
N VAL A 228 -9.87 13.95 -3.56
CA VAL A 228 -9.88 14.35 -2.15
C VAL A 228 -8.63 13.87 -1.43
N LEU A 229 -8.28 12.58 -1.58
CA LEU A 229 -7.08 12.00 -0.94
C LEU A 229 -5.80 12.69 -1.40
N ILE A 230 -5.70 13.05 -2.70
CA ILE A 230 -4.56 13.83 -3.21
C ILE A 230 -4.50 15.23 -2.57
N LEU A 231 -5.63 15.92 -2.39
CA LEU A 231 -5.62 17.24 -1.75
C LEU A 231 -5.31 17.16 -0.26
N LEU A 232 -5.79 16.10 0.42
CA LEU A 232 -5.46 15.82 1.82
C LEU A 232 -3.96 15.57 2.00
N SER A 233 -3.32 14.81 1.10
CA SER A 233 -1.87 14.57 1.19
C SER A 233 -1.03 15.84 0.96
N TYR A 234 -1.55 16.83 0.24
CA TYR A 234 -0.92 18.15 0.17
C TYR A 234 -1.15 18.97 1.43
N LEU A 235 -2.34 18.88 2.02
CA LEU A 235 -2.70 19.61 3.23
C LEU A 235 -1.89 19.12 4.45
N SER A 236 -1.63 17.81 4.55
CA SER A 236 -0.87 17.21 5.66
C SER A 236 0.57 17.70 5.74
N LEU A 237 1.16 18.17 4.62
CA LEU A 237 2.48 18.80 4.60
C LEU A 237 2.56 20.06 5.48
N PHE A 238 1.42 20.68 5.81
CA PHE A 238 1.31 21.84 6.68
C PHE A 238 0.89 21.50 8.12
N GLU A 239 0.70 20.22 8.44
CA GLU A 239 0.30 19.72 9.76
C GLU A 239 1.47 19.06 10.52
N SER A 240 2.59 18.82 9.83
CA SER A 240 3.83 18.34 10.44
C SER A 240 4.48 19.44 11.30
N PRO A 241 4.86 19.16 12.56
CA PRO A 241 5.53 20.11 13.45
C PRO A 241 6.95 20.47 13.02
#